data_AF-A0A839NJ74-F1
#
_entry.id   AF-A0A839NJ74-F1
#
_cell.length_a   1.000
_cell.length_b   1.000
_cell.length_c   1.000
_cell.angle_alpha   90.00
_cell.angle_beta   90.00
_cell.angle_gamma   90.00
#
_symmetry.space_group_name_H-M   'P 1'
#
loop_
_entity.id
_entity.type
_entity.pdbx_description
1 polymer ?
#
loop_
_entity_poly.entity_id
_entity_poly.type
_entity_poly.pdbx_seq_one_letter_code
_entity_poly.pdbx_strand_id
1 'polypeptide(L)'
;MKINNYGKVVLVILTCSILYYSCGIFGTKSELTKKIEELGKDGVLDCNDLNELTKYVQKNYEDRSLKRFIKNGKVEQSSIKEYLGKNAGKSKLDLGNCDGIKVVPNFSIYLENSASMDGYVKGVSNFEAVLSNLVIGLNYHYDQKHVKFSFINSDIYPSDISNVDSFFKSLEPGVAPFKVGNQFVSELNQCFEKVLTKMKQNDVSIFVSDCIYSLEKGRSSQEGLIYQENLTKNAYMQRLKQSDFSTAIIKLNSSFNGVYYNYKNEKTSLHNVDRPYYVWIMGDDMLVQDLLSKLKLEDLPGYQHSFFLEGNKDVNPNTQYLSTNSKGQAHYRANEPTSLKKIKFLDGIFQFSLAVDLNNFPDKKSLLDIDNYFISSGASVVAIQEIPKNNQPALIKQNDWNRIKDNGFTHLMTLKIDQKTFPEQLNISYRSQIPKWVSSSSTRDDSDVHSTLQQTFGFNNLVHGVYEAYKIHNNNNDVLFEIKYNLTK
;
A
#
# COMPACT_ATOMS: atom_id res chain seq x y z
N MET A 1 -30.39 47.84 -81.41
CA MET A 1 -29.35 48.24 -82.39
C MET A 1 -28.61 49.45 -81.83
N LYS A 2 -27.29 49.32 -81.60
CA LYS A 2 -26.27 50.36 -81.36
C LYS A 2 -26.55 51.48 -80.32
N ILE A 3 -25.85 51.51 -79.17
CA ILE A 3 -24.52 52.12 -78.87
C ILE A 3 -24.69 53.45 -78.09
N ASN A 4 -23.79 53.62 -77.11
CA ASN A 4 -23.39 54.84 -76.37
C ASN A 4 -24.36 55.35 -75.27
N ASN A 5 -23.91 55.78 -74.09
CA ASN A 5 -22.74 56.61 -73.84
C ASN A 5 -22.09 56.44 -72.44
N TYR A 6 -20.85 56.92 -72.40
CA TYR A 6 -19.86 56.97 -71.33
C TYR A 6 -20.26 57.71 -70.04
N GLY A 7 -19.67 57.26 -68.93
CA GLY A 7 -18.84 58.14 -68.09
C GLY A 7 -19.39 58.57 -66.73
N LYS A 8 -18.87 57.96 -65.65
CA LYS A 8 -18.10 58.63 -64.57
C LYS A 8 -17.92 57.66 -63.40
N VAL A 9 -16.68 57.21 -63.20
CA VAL A 9 -16.20 56.62 -61.95
C VAL A 9 -15.90 57.80 -61.01
N VAL A 10 -16.57 57.84 -59.86
CA VAL A 10 -16.19 58.71 -58.73
C VAL A 10 -15.86 57.81 -57.55
N LEU A 11 -14.60 57.92 -57.14
CA LEU A 11 -13.98 57.36 -55.95
C LEU A 11 -14.49 58.14 -54.72
N VAL A 12 -15.08 57.46 -53.75
CA VAL A 12 -15.22 57.98 -52.37
C VAL A 12 -14.64 56.95 -51.42
N ILE A 13 -13.45 57.25 -50.94
CA ILE A 13 -12.77 56.60 -49.83
C ILE A 13 -13.50 57.04 -48.56
N LEU A 14 -14.13 56.11 -47.84
CA LEU A 14 -14.59 56.36 -46.48
C LEU A 14 -13.56 55.79 -45.50
N THR A 15 -12.74 56.69 -44.97
CA THR A 15 -11.96 56.51 -43.75
C THR A 15 -12.93 56.37 -42.56
N CYS A 16 -12.89 55.23 -41.86
CA CYS A 16 -13.46 55.12 -40.52
C CYS A 16 -12.36 54.80 -39.52
N SER A 17 -12.22 55.72 -38.59
CA SER A 17 -11.16 55.85 -37.60
C SER A 17 -11.24 54.81 -36.49
N ILE A 18 -10.05 54.52 -35.98
CA ILE A 18 -9.69 53.74 -34.79
C ILE A 18 -10.60 53.96 -33.59
N LEU A 19 -11.12 52.86 -33.02
CA LEU A 19 -11.31 52.72 -31.58
C LEU A 19 -10.75 51.34 -31.17
N TYR A 20 -9.65 51.38 -30.43
CA TYR A 20 -9.11 50.25 -29.69
C TYR A 20 -10.16 49.77 -28.68
N TYR A 21 -10.74 48.60 -28.91
CA TYR A 21 -11.31 47.78 -27.84
C TYR A 21 -10.71 46.39 -27.95
N SER A 22 -9.72 46.15 -27.09
CA SER A 22 -9.33 44.82 -26.67
C SER A 22 -10.54 44.16 -26.03
N CYS A 23 -11.26 43.35 -26.80
CA CYS A 23 -12.28 42.47 -26.26
C CYS A 23 -11.56 41.32 -25.55
N GLY A 24 -11.27 41.51 -24.26
CA GLY A 24 -10.98 40.43 -23.33
C GLY A 24 -12.23 39.59 -23.17
N ILE A 25 -12.37 38.59 -24.04
CA ILE A 25 -13.39 37.55 -23.93
C ILE A 25 -13.19 36.84 -22.59
N PHE A 26 -14.25 36.81 -21.79
CA PHE A 26 -14.39 36.01 -20.57
C PHE A 26 -13.84 34.59 -20.80
N GLY A 27 -12.63 34.33 -20.33
CA GLY A 27 -12.01 33.02 -20.39
C GLY A 27 -12.76 32.06 -19.48
N THR A 28 -13.11 30.89 -20.00
CA THR A 28 -13.55 29.76 -19.19
C THR A 28 -12.47 29.47 -18.13
N LYS A 29 -12.86 29.45 -16.84
CA LYS A 29 -11.92 29.09 -15.76
C LYS A 29 -11.34 27.72 -16.06
N SER A 30 -10.01 27.58 -15.92
CA SER A 30 -9.35 26.28 -16.07
C SER A 30 -9.90 25.28 -15.04
N GLU A 31 -9.95 23.99 -15.39
CA GLU A 31 -10.39 22.94 -14.46
C GLU A 31 -9.56 22.91 -13.18
N LEU A 32 -8.27 23.22 -13.27
CA LEU A 32 -7.40 23.38 -12.11
C LEU A 32 -7.86 24.52 -11.18
N THR A 33 -8.29 25.65 -11.74
CA THR A 33 -8.82 26.78 -10.96
C THR A 33 -10.13 26.40 -10.27
N LYS A 34 -11.01 25.66 -10.94
CA LYS A 34 -12.25 25.15 -10.33
C LYS A 34 -11.96 24.20 -9.17
N LYS A 35 -10.96 23.32 -9.32
CA LYS A 35 -10.54 22.40 -8.25
C LYS A 35 -9.99 23.15 -7.03
N ILE A 36 -9.20 24.21 -7.25
CA ILE A 36 -8.71 25.06 -6.16
C ILE A 36 -9.87 25.76 -5.43
N GLU A 37 -10.87 26.26 -6.16
CA GLU A 37 -12.06 26.88 -5.56
C GLU A 37 -12.93 25.86 -4.80
N GLU A 38 -12.96 24.60 -5.24
CA GLU A 38 -13.64 23.52 -4.52
C GLU A 38 -12.96 23.21 -3.19
N LEU A 39 -11.63 23.05 -3.21
CA LEU A 39 -10.82 22.73 -2.03
C LEU A 39 -10.90 23.87 -1.01
N GLY A 40 -10.76 25.12 -1.46
CA GLY A 40 -10.77 26.29 -0.58
C GLY A 40 -12.14 26.76 -0.10
N LYS A 41 -13.21 25.95 -0.22
CA LYS A 41 -14.59 26.32 0.18
C LYS A 41 -14.73 26.61 1.67
N ASP A 42 -13.92 25.97 2.50
CA ASP A 42 -13.86 26.20 3.94
C ASP A 42 -13.09 27.49 4.32
N GLY A 43 -12.53 28.19 3.33
CA GLY A 43 -11.80 29.44 3.49
C GLY A 43 -10.30 29.28 3.74
N VAL A 44 -9.77 28.05 3.76
CA VAL A 44 -8.34 27.77 3.96
C VAL A 44 -7.86 26.84 2.82
N LEU A 45 -6.59 26.94 2.47
CA LEU A 45 -5.91 25.99 1.59
C LEU A 45 -4.68 25.46 2.33
N ASP A 46 -4.76 24.22 2.78
CA ASP A 46 -3.79 23.57 3.67
C ASP A 46 -2.98 22.45 2.97
N CYS A 47 -2.22 21.68 3.75
CA CYS A 47 -1.40 20.60 3.20
C CYS A 47 -2.23 19.42 2.63
N ASN A 48 -3.44 19.16 3.13
CA ASN A 48 -4.34 18.14 2.56
C ASN A 48 -4.83 18.60 1.18
N ASP A 49 -5.21 19.87 1.04
CA ASP A 49 -5.60 20.46 -0.24
C ASP A 49 -4.45 20.43 -1.24
N LEU A 50 -3.24 20.75 -0.80
CA LEU A 50 -2.04 20.62 -1.62
C LEU A 50 -1.81 19.17 -2.07
N ASN A 51 -2.03 18.19 -1.20
CA ASN A 51 -1.87 16.77 -1.53
C ASN A 51 -2.96 16.31 -2.52
N GLU A 52 -4.22 16.71 -2.31
CA GLU A 52 -5.32 16.43 -3.23
C GLU A 52 -5.09 17.07 -4.61
N LEU A 53 -4.60 18.31 -4.63
CA LEU A 53 -4.22 19.00 -5.87
C LEU A 53 -3.02 18.33 -6.54
N THR A 54 -2.04 17.84 -5.78
CA THR A 54 -0.90 17.06 -6.28
C THR A 54 -1.37 15.77 -6.94
N LYS A 55 -2.29 15.03 -6.29
CA LYS A 55 -2.93 13.82 -6.86
C LYS A 55 -3.72 14.16 -8.13
N TYR A 56 -4.48 15.25 -8.12
CA TYR A 56 -5.22 15.72 -9.29
C TYR A 56 -4.30 16.01 -10.48
N VAL A 57 -3.21 16.75 -10.26
CA VAL A 57 -2.23 17.07 -11.31
C VAL A 57 -1.53 15.80 -11.81
N GLN A 58 -1.15 14.90 -10.91
CA GLN A 58 -0.53 13.62 -11.27
C GLN A 58 -1.47 12.73 -12.08
N LYS A 59 -2.78 12.72 -11.80
CA LYS A 59 -3.79 11.93 -12.53
C LYS A 59 -4.11 12.51 -13.91
N ASN A 60 -3.99 13.83 -14.07
CA ASN A 60 -4.38 14.55 -15.29
C ASN A 60 -3.17 15.11 -16.07
N TYR A 61 -1.98 14.55 -15.86
CA TYR A 61 -0.71 15.09 -16.39
C TYR A 61 -0.64 15.19 -17.93
N GLU A 62 -1.52 14.48 -18.65
CA GLU A 62 -1.64 14.56 -20.11
C GLU A 62 -2.18 15.92 -20.59
N ASP A 63 -2.91 16.65 -19.74
CA ASP A 63 -3.32 18.03 -20.01
C ASP A 63 -2.09 18.93 -20.14
N ARG A 64 -1.97 19.60 -21.28
CA ARG A 64 -0.86 20.51 -21.60
C ARG A 64 -0.68 21.61 -20.55
N SER A 65 -1.75 22.09 -19.93
CA SER A 65 -1.71 23.13 -18.90
C SER A 65 -1.11 22.66 -17.58
N LEU A 66 -1.10 21.35 -17.33
CA LEU A 66 -0.60 20.72 -16.10
C LEU A 66 0.84 20.22 -16.23
N LYS A 67 1.35 20.03 -17.47
CA LYS A 67 2.73 19.59 -17.73
C LYS A 67 3.81 20.48 -17.08
N ARG A 68 3.52 21.77 -16.86
CA ARG A 68 4.43 22.70 -16.16
C ARG A 68 4.74 22.31 -14.71
N PHE A 69 3.90 21.47 -14.10
CA PHE A 69 4.10 20.97 -12.75
C PHE A 69 4.79 19.61 -12.72
N ILE A 70 5.14 19.03 -13.88
CA ILE A 70 5.71 17.69 -14.00
C ILE A 70 7.19 17.80 -14.36
N LYS A 71 8.03 17.16 -13.57
CA LYS A 71 9.46 17.03 -13.81
C LYS A 71 9.86 15.57 -13.68
N ASN A 72 10.47 15.01 -14.72
CA ASN A 72 10.86 13.59 -14.77
C ASN A 72 9.70 12.62 -14.45
N GLY A 73 8.48 12.95 -14.89
CA GLY A 73 7.29 12.11 -14.69
C GLY A 73 6.62 12.21 -13.30
N LYS A 74 7.18 12.99 -12.37
CA LYS A 74 6.58 13.27 -11.06
C LYS A 74 6.12 14.72 -10.97
N VAL A 75 5.04 14.95 -10.24
CA VAL A 75 4.63 16.30 -9.85
C VAL A 75 5.69 16.93 -8.95
N GLU A 76 6.17 18.11 -9.33
CA GLU A 76 7.02 18.97 -8.52
C GLU A 76 6.12 19.76 -7.57
N GLN A 77 5.96 19.26 -6.33
CA GLN A 77 5.04 19.82 -5.34
C GLN A 77 5.34 21.29 -5.02
N SER A 78 6.61 21.71 -5.05
CA SER A 78 7.00 23.13 -4.90
C SER A 78 6.39 24.03 -5.97
N SER A 79 6.25 23.53 -7.20
CA SER A 79 5.65 24.27 -8.32
C SER A 79 4.12 24.40 -8.16
N ILE A 80 3.47 23.43 -7.48
CA ILE A 80 2.06 23.55 -7.08
C ILE A 80 1.90 24.53 -5.91
N LYS A 81 2.78 24.46 -4.90
CA LYS A 81 2.79 25.44 -3.78
C LYS A 81 2.90 26.87 -4.31
N GLU A 82 3.82 27.11 -5.25
CA GLU A 82 3.97 28.42 -5.90
C GLU A 82 2.70 28.82 -6.66
N TYR A 83 2.07 27.87 -7.35
CA TYR A 83 0.83 28.13 -8.08
C TYR A 83 -0.34 28.49 -7.16
N LEU A 84 -0.51 27.77 -6.04
CA LEU A 84 -1.49 28.11 -5.01
C LEU A 84 -1.22 29.50 -4.43
N GLY A 85 0.04 29.84 -4.19
CA GLY A 85 0.50 31.18 -3.80
C GLY A 85 -0.07 32.30 -4.67
N LYS A 86 -0.23 32.04 -5.98
CA LYS A 86 -0.72 33.02 -6.96
C LYS A 86 -2.23 32.91 -7.25
N ASN A 87 -2.88 31.82 -6.86
CA ASN A 87 -4.24 31.48 -7.31
C ASN A 87 -5.21 31.08 -6.16
N ALA A 88 -4.85 31.30 -4.91
CA ALA A 88 -5.67 30.97 -3.73
C ALA A 88 -7.01 31.71 -3.64
N GLY A 89 -7.23 32.74 -4.47
CA GLY A 89 -8.44 33.55 -4.41
C GLY A 89 -8.59 34.23 -3.05
N LYS A 90 -9.71 33.98 -2.36
CA LYS A 90 -10.00 34.52 -1.03
C LYS A 90 -9.55 33.60 0.12
N SER A 91 -9.12 32.39 -0.18
CA SER A 91 -8.75 31.40 0.84
C SER A 91 -7.39 31.74 1.44
N LYS A 92 -7.25 31.52 2.75
CA LYS A 92 -5.98 31.70 3.47
C LYS A 92 -5.05 30.53 3.15
N LEU A 93 -3.81 30.81 2.76
CA LEU A 93 -2.80 29.78 2.52
C LEU A 93 -2.10 29.36 3.81
N ASP A 94 -2.11 28.06 4.12
CA ASP A 94 -1.36 27.45 5.24
C ASP A 94 -0.48 26.30 4.72
N LEU A 95 0.51 26.65 3.88
CA LEU A 95 1.36 25.69 3.17
C LEU A 95 2.82 25.62 3.68
N GLY A 96 3.12 26.29 4.79
CA GLY A 96 4.49 26.59 5.23
C GLY A 96 5.38 25.38 5.51
N ASN A 97 4.80 24.21 5.83
CA ASN A 97 5.55 23.00 6.20
C ASN A 97 4.99 21.73 5.56
N CYS A 98 4.53 21.77 4.30
CA CYS A 98 4.04 20.57 3.62
C CYS A 98 5.17 19.72 2.98
N ASP A 99 6.34 19.66 3.60
CA ASP A 99 7.45 18.77 3.19
C ASP A 99 7.41 17.53 4.09
N GLY A 100 6.96 16.39 3.56
CA GLY A 100 6.75 15.15 4.32
C GLY A 100 5.43 15.15 5.11
N ILE A 101 4.94 13.95 5.45
CA ILE A 101 3.68 13.74 6.18
C ILE A 101 3.71 14.58 7.48
N LYS A 102 2.93 15.67 7.50
CA LYS A 102 2.84 16.59 8.64
C LYS A 102 1.69 16.21 9.61
N VAL A 103 1.06 15.07 9.38
CA VAL A 103 0.10 14.47 10.30
C VAL A 103 0.85 13.40 11.06
N VAL A 104 1.08 13.63 12.36
CA VAL A 104 1.60 12.57 13.22
C VAL A 104 0.47 11.54 13.40
N PRO A 105 0.61 10.29 12.91
CA PRO A 105 -0.42 9.27 13.06
C PRO A 105 -0.67 8.96 14.53
N ASN A 106 -1.92 8.65 14.89
CA ASN A 106 -2.22 8.03 16.18
C ASN A 106 -2.25 6.52 16.01
N PHE A 107 -1.58 5.81 16.90
CA PHE A 107 -1.53 4.36 16.92
C PHE A 107 -2.46 3.83 18.01
N SER A 108 -3.30 2.87 17.65
CA SER A 108 -4.11 2.11 18.60
C SER A 108 -3.71 0.65 18.53
N ILE A 109 -3.03 0.18 19.57
CA ILE A 109 -2.63 -1.22 19.73
C ILE A 109 -3.73 -1.96 20.46
N TYR A 110 -4.23 -3.02 19.86
CA TYR A 110 -5.25 -3.91 20.37
C TYR A 110 -4.64 -5.31 20.55
N LEU A 111 -4.38 -5.69 21.79
CA LEU A 111 -3.94 -7.04 22.11
C LEU A 111 -5.16 -7.88 22.49
N GLU A 112 -5.44 -8.91 21.69
CA GLU A 112 -6.43 -9.89 22.07
C GLU A 112 -6.00 -10.60 23.36
N ASN A 113 -6.90 -10.69 24.34
CA ASN A 113 -6.61 -11.22 25.68
C ASN A 113 -7.51 -12.40 26.07
N SER A 114 -7.91 -13.22 25.10
CA SER A 114 -8.63 -14.46 25.38
C SER A 114 -7.73 -15.49 26.05
N ALA A 115 -8.34 -16.54 26.63
CA ALA A 115 -7.61 -17.61 27.30
C ALA A 115 -6.64 -18.39 26.38
N SER A 116 -6.81 -18.35 25.06
CA SER A 116 -5.86 -18.97 24.12
C SER A 116 -4.55 -18.18 24.03
N MET A 117 -4.57 -16.89 24.38
CA MET A 117 -3.40 -16.02 24.36
C MET A 117 -2.48 -16.19 25.59
N ASP A 118 -2.99 -16.76 26.69
CA ASP A 118 -2.27 -16.96 27.95
C ASP A 118 -0.93 -17.70 27.78
N GLY A 119 -0.83 -18.61 26.81
CA GLY A 119 0.38 -19.39 26.59
C GLY A 119 1.53 -18.61 25.96
N TYR A 120 1.27 -17.48 25.31
CA TYR A 120 2.31 -16.65 24.67
C TYR A 120 2.96 -15.64 25.63
N VAL A 121 2.29 -15.34 26.75
CA VAL A 121 2.69 -14.33 27.74
C VAL A 121 3.10 -14.95 29.08
N LYS A 122 3.66 -16.17 29.04
CA LYS A 122 4.20 -16.88 30.20
C LYS A 122 5.71 -16.98 30.12
N GLY A 123 6.38 -16.05 30.79
CA GLY A 123 7.84 -15.93 30.78
C GLY A 123 8.36 -15.29 29.51
N VAL A 124 9.68 -15.14 29.42
CA VAL A 124 10.32 -14.41 28.32
C VAL A 124 10.14 -15.15 27.00
N SER A 125 9.32 -14.58 26.10
CA SER A 125 8.99 -15.15 24.79
C SER A 125 9.24 -14.16 23.66
N ASN A 126 9.34 -14.66 22.41
CA ASN A 126 9.42 -13.79 21.23
C ASN A 126 8.17 -12.89 21.14
N PHE A 127 7.01 -13.36 21.59
CA PHE A 127 5.77 -12.60 21.62
C PHE A 127 5.89 -11.32 22.45
N GLU A 128 6.37 -11.43 23.70
CA GLU A 128 6.55 -10.26 24.56
C GLU A 128 7.65 -9.31 24.02
N ALA A 129 8.72 -9.88 23.45
CA ALA A 129 9.79 -9.10 22.82
C ALA A 129 9.28 -8.29 21.60
N VAL A 130 8.43 -8.90 20.76
CA VAL A 130 7.83 -8.23 19.61
C VAL A 130 6.90 -7.11 20.03
N LEU A 131 6.02 -7.35 21.00
CA LEU A 131 5.14 -6.32 21.52
C LEU A 131 5.92 -5.15 22.13
N SER A 132 7.00 -5.45 22.87
CA SER A 132 7.89 -4.43 23.43
C SER A 132 8.59 -3.62 22.33
N ASN A 133 9.11 -4.29 21.30
CA ASN A 133 9.74 -3.62 20.15
C ASN A 133 8.75 -2.72 19.40
N LEU A 134 7.50 -3.15 19.23
CA LEU A 134 6.45 -2.32 18.63
C LEU A 134 6.20 -1.06 19.46
N VAL A 135 6.01 -1.19 20.78
CA VAL A 135 5.77 -0.02 21.66
C VAL A 135 6.99 0.91 21.69
N ILE A 136 8.20 0.38 21.83
CA ILE A 136 9.45 1.17 21.83
C ILE A 136 9.62 1.90 20.51
N GLY A 137 9.48 1.20 19.39
CA GLY A 137 9.66 1.76 18.06
C GLY A 137 8.62 2.85 17.76
N LEU A 138 7.36 2.62 18.12
CA LEU A 138 6.30 3.62 18.00
C LEU A 138 6.60 4.87 18.84
N ASN A 139 6.97 4.68 20.11
CA ASN A 139 7.32 5.80 20.99
C ASN A 139 8.53 6.59 20.46
N TYR A 140 9.54 5.89 19.94
CA TYR A 140 10.76 6.50 19.40
C TYR A 140 10.49 7.32 18.12
N HIS A 141 9.65 6.80 17.21
CA HIS A 141 9.40 7.45 15.92
C HIS A 141 8.24 8.47 15.93
N TYR A 142 7.30 8.36 16.88
CA TYR A 142 6.04 9.11 16.83
C TYR A 142 5.59 9.74 18.15
N ASP A 143 6.36 9.64 19.24
CA ASP A 143 6.02 10.11 20.59
C ASP A 143 4.88 9.30 21.24
N GLN A 144 5.09 8.95 22.52
CA GLN A 144 4.18 8.13 23.32
C GLN A 144 2.74 8.68 23.39
N LYS A 145 2.55 10.00 23.34
CA LYS A 145 1.20 10.60 23.39
C LYS A 145 0.31 10.18 22.20
N HIS A 146 0.93 9.70 21.13
CA HIS A 146 0.25 9.20 19.94
C HIS A 146 0.00 7.69 19.99
N VAL A 147 0.45 6.98 21.02
CA VAL A 147 0.32 5.53 21.14
C VAL A 147 -0.67 5.19 22.25
N LYS A 148 -1.74 4.48 21.89
CA LYS A 148 -2.74 3.97 22.83
C LYS A 148 -2.69 2.46 22.83
N PHE A 149 -2.82 1.87 24.00
CA PHE A 149 -2.89 0.44 24.16
C PHE A 149 -4.26 0.03 24.72
N SER A 150 -4.79 -1.09 24.25
CA SER A 150 -6.03 -1.67 24.73
C SER A 150 -5.96 -3.19 24.66
N PHE A 151 -6.56 -3.86 25.64
CA PHE A 151 -6.92 -5.26 25.51
C PHE A 151 -8.26 -5.38 24.78
N ILE A 152 -8.47 -6.47 24.04
CA ILE A 152 -9.72 -6.70 23.30
C ILE A 152 -10.21 -8.14 23.42
N ASN A 153 -11.51 -8.29 23.68
CA ASN A 153 -12.26 -9.53 23.57
C ASN A 153 -13.72 -9.22 23.17
N SER A 154 -14.67 -9.52 24.04
CA SER A 154 -16.05 -9.04 23.98
C SER A 154 -16.21 -7.52 23.85
N ASP A 155 -15.27 -6.71 24.35
CA ASP A 155 -15.19 -5.26 24.15
C ASP A 155 -13.72 -4.77 24.10
N ILE A 156 -13.51 -3.47 23.86
CA ILE A 156 -12.21 -2.80 23.93
C ILE A 156 -12.00 -2.24 25.34
N TYR A 157 -10.90 -2.62 25.98
CA TYR A 157 -10.50 -2.21 27.32
C TYR A 157 -9.19 -1.40 27.26
N PRO A 158 -9.25 -0.06 27.31
CA PRO A 158 -8.05 0.78 27.35
C PRO A 158 -7.17 0.45 28.56
N SER A 159 -5.84 0.47 28.35
CA SER A 159 -4.87 0.27 29.42
C SER A 159 -3.77 1.32 29.32
N ASP A 160 -3.43 1.92 30.45
CA ASP A 160 -2.33 2.87 30.54
C ASP A 160 -1.00 2.11 30.59
N ILE A 161 -0.29 2.10 29.48
CA ILE A 161 1.05 1.52 29.39
C ILE A 161 2.02 2.68 29.24
N SER A 162 2.54 3.11 30.39
CA SER A 162 3.38 4.31 30.49
C SER A 162 4.86 4.03 30.18
N ASN A 163 5.32 2.79 30.26
CA ASN A 163 6.68 2.36 29.88
C ASN A 163 6.78 0.84 29.69
N VAL A 164 7.91 0.37 29.13
CA VAL A 164 8.16 -1.05 28.80
C VAL A 164 8.18 -1.95 30.05
N ASP A 165 8.70 -1.48 31.18
CA ASP A 165 8.73 -2.29 32.40
C ASP A 165 7.33 -2.54 32.99
N SER A 166 6.46 -1.54 32.90
CA SER A 166 5.03 -1.68 33.22
C SER A 166 4.30 -2.54 32.19
N PHE A 167 4.77 -2.56 30.94
CA PHE A 167 4.20 -3.34 29.85
C PHE A 167 4.30 -4.84 30.11
N PHE A 168 5.48 -5.38 30.42
CA PHE A 168 5.62 -6.83 30.68
C PHE A 168 4.76 -7.30 31.85
N LYS A 169 4.77 -6.55 32.96
CA LYS A 169 3.88 -6.84 34.10
C LYS A 169 2.42 -6.80 33.70
N SER A 170 2.08 -5.93 32.76
CA SER A 170 0.70 -5.78 32.30
C SER A 170 0.16 -6.98 31.53
N LEU A 171 1.05 -7.86 31.05
CA LEU A 171 0.71 -9.05 30.26
C LEU A 171 0.53 -10.31 31.11
N GLU A 172 0.81 -10.27 32.41
CA GLU A 172 0.77 -11.46 33.27
C GLU A 172 -0.62 -12.13 33.25
N PRO A 173 -0.73 -13.41 32.81
CA PRO A 173 -2.01 -14.09 32.73
C PRO A 173 -2.72 -14.16 34.09
N GLY A 174 -4.02 -13.89 34.07
CA GLY A 174 -4.83 -13.98 35.28
C GLY A 174 -4.69 -12.77 36.24
N VAL A 175 -3.86 -11.78 35.91
CA VAL A 175 -3.67 -10.55 36.68
C VAL A 175 -4.11 -9.34 35.86
N ALA A 176 -4.70 -8.33 36.51
CA ALA A 176 -5.03 -7.08 35.83
C ALA A 176 -3.73 -6.33 35.47
N PRO A 177 -3.66 -5.64 34.31
CA PRO A 177 -4.75 -5.34 33.39
C PRO A 177 -5.02 -6.41 32.31
N PHE A 178 -4.17 -7.44 32.13
CA PHE A 178 -4.41 -8.51 31.15
C PHE A 178 -5.74 -9.25 31.38
N LYS A 179 -6.05 -9.56 32.65
CA LYS A 179 -7.34 -10.14 33.06
C LYS A 179 -8.42 -9.07 33.09
N VAL A 180 -9.05 -8.84 31.94
CA VAL A 180 -10.15 -7.88 31.78
C VAL A 180 -11.17 -8.38 30.77
N GLY A 181 -12.44 -8.05 30.98
CA GLY A 181 -13.55 -8.52 30.13
C GLY A 181 -13.83 -10.01 30.27
N ASN A 182 -14.50 -10.58 29.27
CA ASN A 182 -14.80 -12.01 29.21
C ASN A 182 -13.77 -12.76 28.35
N GLN A 183 -12.70 -13.24 28.97
CA GLN A 183 -11.59 -13.93 28.28
C GLN A 183 -11.96 -15.31 27.71
N PHE A 184 -13.18 -15.81 27.99
CA PHE A 184 -13.70 -17.06 27.40
C PHE A 184 -14.45 -16.83 26.07
N VAL A 185 -14.69 -15.59 25.69
CA VAL A 185 -15.42 -15.23 24.46
C VAL A 185 -14.63 -14.16 23.72
N SER A 186 -14.03 -14.57 22.60
CA SER A 186 -13.31 -13.68 21.68
C SER A 186 -13.69 -14.04 20.24
N GLU A 187 -14.84 -13.53 19.82
CA GLU A 187 -15.27 -13.67 18.43
C GLU A 187 -14.40 -12.74 17.57
N LEU A 188 -13.43 -13.31 16.85
CA LEU A 188 -12.46 -12.54 16.04
C LEU A 188 -13.14 -11.54 15.11
N ASN A 189 -14.26 -11.94 14.51
CA ASN A 189 -15.05 -11.06 13.65
C ASN A 189 -15.56 -9.80 14.34
N GLN A 190 -16.04 -9.93 15.58
CA GLN A 190 -16.46 -8.80 16.37
C GLN A 190 -15.27 -7.96 16.82
N CYS A 191 -14.11 -8.58 17.06
CA CYS A 191 -12.88 -7.84 17.37
C CYS A 191 -12.46 -6.98 16.18
N PHE A 192 -12.37 -7.55 14.97
CA PHE A 192 -12.09 -6.80 13.75
C PHE A 192 -13.13 -5.71 13.49
N GLU A 193 -14.42 -6.01 13.62
CA GLU A 193 -15.48 -5.00 13.45
C GLU A 193 -15.29 -3.81 14.40
N LYS A 194 -15.00 -4.05 15.69
CA LYS A 194 -14.74 -2.98 16.67
C LYS A 194 -13.49 -2.18 16.30
N VAL A 195 -12.39 -2.83 15.96
CA VAL A 195 -11.13 -2.17 15.57
C VAL A 195 -11.35 -1.30 14.33
N LEU A 196 -11.96 -1.85 13.28
CA LEU A 196 -12.22 -1.15 12.02
C LEU A 196 -13.19 0.02 12.21
N THR A 197 -14.23 -0.14 13.05
CA THR A 197 -15.21 0.93 13.34
C THR A 197 -14.61 2.06 14.17
N LYS A 198 -13.63 1.77 15.04
CA LYS A 198 -12.95 2.79 15.85
C LYS A 198 -11.87 3.55 15.09
N MET A 199 -11.37 3.00 13.98
CA MET A 199 -10.31 3.60 13.17
C MET A 199 -10.78 4.89 12.50
N LYS A 200 -10.24 6.04 12.92
CA LYS A 200 -10.54 7.36 12.34
C LYS A 200 -9.53 7.74 11.26
N GLN A 201 -9.76 8.90 10.64
CA GLN A 201 -8.75 9.52 9.80
C GLN A 201 -7.47 9.75 10.62
N ASN A 202 -6.32 9.42 10.03
CA ASN A 202 -4.99 9.51 10.64
C ASN A 202 -4.69 8.50 11.76
N ASP A 203 -5.57 7.50 11.95
CA ASP A 203 -5.29 6.40 12.87
C ASP A 203 -4.64 5.23 12.11
N VAL A 204 -3.70 4.56 12.79
CA VAL A 204 -3.18 3.23 12.43
C VAL A 204 -3.50 2.28 13.57
N SER A 205 -4.33 1.29 13.30
CA SER A 205 -4.71 0.23 14.24
C SER A 205 -3.78 -0.96 14.10
N ILE A 206 -3.21 -1.42 15.22
CA ILE A 206 -2.37 -2.63 15.29
C ILE A 206 -3.12 -3.67 16.13
N PHE A 207 -3.54 -4.77 15.53
CA PHE A 207 -4.25 -5.86 16.22
C PHE A 207 -3.36 -7.10 16.32
N VAL A 208 -3.25 -7.69 17.51
CA VAL A 208 -2.37 -8.84 17.77
C VAL A 208 -3.17 -9.98 18.38
N SER A 209 -3.10 -11.17 17.77
CA SER A 209 -3.88 -12.36 18.15
C SER A 209 -3.27 -13.63 17.57
N ASP A 210 -3.56 -14.79 18.17
CA ASP A 210 -3.29 -16.10 17.57
C ASP A 210 -4.17 -16.42 16.36
N CYS A 211 -5.23 -15.62 16.15
CA CYS A 211 -6.19 -15.68 15.05
C CYS A 211 -6.89 -17.04 14.90
N ILE A 212 -7.11 -17.76 16.01
CA ILE A 212 -7.87 -19.01 16.02
C ILE A 212 -9.37 -18.71 15.92
N TYR A 213 -10.03 -19.21 14.88
CA TYR A 213 -11.48 -19.06 14.79
C TYR A 213 -12.23 -19.89 15.84
N SER A 214 -13.20 -19.26 16.48
CA SER A 214 -14.22 -19.93 17.28
C SER A 214 -15.43 -20.29 16.40
N LEU A 215 -15.92 -21.52 16.50
CA LEU A 215 -17.11 -21.97 15.79
C LEU A 215 -18.31 -22.09 16.72
N GLU A 216 -19.49 -21.74 16.22
CA GLU A 216 -20.75 -22.00 16.92
C GLU A 216 -20.98 -23.51 17.09
N LYS A 217 -21.54 -23.90 18.24
CA LYS A 217 -21.87 -25.30 18.53
C LYS A 217 -22.90 -25.83 17.54
N GLY A 218 -22.66 -27.03 17.02
CA GLY A 218 -23.61 -27.76 16.16
C GLY A 218 -23.44 -27.55 14.65
N ARG A 219 -22.52 -26.69 14.20
CA ARG A 219 -22.13 -26.58 12.78
C ARG A 219 -20.96 -27.50 12.46
N SER A 220 -20.90 -28.00 11.23
CA SER A 220 -19.68 -28.64 10.74
C SER A 220 -18.53 -27.63 10.67
N SER A 221 -17.28 -28.09 10.73
CA SER A 221 -16.12 -27.21 10.62
C SER A 221 -16.15 -26.40 9.32
N GLN A 222 -16.53 -27.02 8.20
CA GLN A 222 -16.65 -26.37 6.91
C GLN A 222 -17.71 -25.25 6.90
N GLU A 223 -18.93 -25.52 7.37
CA GLU A 223 -20.01 -24.51 7.41
C GLU A 223 -19.68 -23.37 8.37
N GLY A 224 -19.12 -23.70 9.53
CA GLY A 224 -18.67 -22.72 10.52
C GLY A 224 -17.62 -21.78 9.95
N LEU A 225 -16.60 -22.32 9.28
CA LEU A 225 -15.54 -21.52 8.66
C LEU A 225 -16.05 -20.61 7.53
N ILE A 226 -16.95 -21.10 6.68
CA ILE A 226 -17.59 -20.27 5.63
C ILE A 226 -18.38 -19.12 6.27
N TYR A 227 -19.09 -19.38 7.37
CA TYR A 227 -19.83 -18.34 8.06
C TYR A 227 -18.90 -17.27 8.65
N GLN A 228 -17.86 -17.69 9.37
CA GLN A 228 -16.88 -16.77 9.97
C GLN A 228 -16.15 -15.94 8.89
N GLU A 229 -15.80 -16.54 7.76
CA GLU A 229 -15.24 -15.84 6.60
C GLU A 229 -16.16 -14.72 6.07
N ASN A 230 -17.46 -15.01 5.93
CA ASN A 230 -18.42 -14.03 5.44
C ASN A 230 -18.62 -12.86 6.43
N LEU A 231 -18.54 -13.13 7.73
CA LEU A 231 -18.58 -12.08 8.75
C LEU A 231 -17.34 -11.17 8.66
N THR A 232 -16.14 -11.74 8.51
CA THR A 232 -14.89 -10.96 8.32
C THR A 232 -15.00 -10.09 7.08
N LYS A 233 -15.41 -10.72 5.97
CA LYS A 233 -15.60 -10.05 4.70
C LYS A 233 -16.56 -8.87 4.84
N ASN A 234 -17.69 -9.06 5.53
CA ASN A 234 -18.64 -7.97 5.77
C ASN A 234 -18.00 -6.84 6.60
N ALA A 235 -17.31 -7.13 7.71
CA ALA A 235 -16.67 -6.11 8.54
C ALA A 235 -15.69 -5.23 7.73
N TYR A 236 -14.84 -5.85 6.93
CA TYR A 236 -13.91 -5.13 6.05
C TYR A 236 -14.63 -4.35 4.94
N MET A 237 -15.64 -4.96 4.28
CA MET A 237 -16.42 -4.26 3.25
C MET A 237 -17.13 -3.03 3.79
N GLN A 238 -17.71 -3.08 5.00
CA GLN A 238 -18.35 -1.90 5.60
C GLN A 238 -17.34 -0.79 5.89
N ARG A 239 -16.10 -1.13 6.29
CA ARG A 239 -15.07 -0.13 6.52
C ARG A 239 -14.50 0.45 5.23
N LEU A 240 -14.27 -0.38 4.21
CA LEU A 240 -13.78 0.03 2.88
C LEU A 240 -14.77 0.97 2.16
N LYS A 241 -16.08 0.76 2.36
CA LYS A 241 -17.12 1.70 1.85
C LYS A 241 -16.99 3.12 2.39
N GLN A 242 -16.39 3.31 3.57
CA GLN A 242 -16.23 4.62 4.18
C GLN A 242 -14.99 5.34 3.65
N SER A 243 -13.87 4.63 3.56
CA SER A 243 -12.64 5.11 2.91
C SER A 243 -11.67 3.96 2.63
N ASP A 244 -10.82 4.17 1.62
CA ASP A 244 -9.69 3.28 1.32
C ASP A 244 -8.73 3.20 2.52
N PHE A 245 -8.21 2.01 2.77
CA PHE A 245 -7.16 1.77 3.76
C PHE A 245 -6.37 0.51 3.41
N SER A 246 -5.15 0.40 3.93
CA SER A 246 -4.28 -0.76 3.77
C SER A 246 -4.33 -1.68 4.98
N THR A 247 -4.14 -2.97 4.74
CA THR A 247 -3.97 -4.00 5.76
C THR A 247 -2.66 -4.76 5.51
N ALA A 248 -1.78 -4.78 6.51
CA ALA A 248 -0.63 -5.66 6.58
C ALA A 248 -0.90 -6.79 7.57
N ILE A 249 -0.57 -8.02 7.18
CA ILE A 249 -0.68 -9.21 8.01
C ILE A 249 0.73 -9.77 8.15
N ILE A 250 1.24 -9.80 9.36
CA ILE A 250 2.57 -10.33 9.66
C ILE A 250 2.41 -11.63 10.46
N LYS A 251 2.95 -12.72 9.93
CA LYS A 251 3.05 -14.00 10.64
C LYS A 251 4.35 -14.04 11.43
N LEU A 252 4.23 -14.26 12.74
CA LEU A 252 5.35 -14.49 13.64
C LEU A 252 5.18 -15.82 14.37
N ASN A 253 6.25 -16.28 15.00
CA ASN A 253 6.29 -17.53 15.75
C ASN A 253 6.93 -17.30 17.12
N SER A 254 6.31 -17.82 18.18
CA SER A 254 6.81 -17.69 19.55
C SER A 254 6.60 -18.97 20.32
N SER A 255 7.42 -19.16 21.36
CA SER A 255 7.19 -20.19 22.36
C SER A 255 5.83 -20.01 23.01
N PHE A 256 5.14 -21.14 23.20
CA PHE A 256 3.85 -21.25 23.83
C PHE A 256 3.92 -22.26 24.98
N ASN A 257 3.48 -21.83 26.16
CA ASN A 257 3.40 -22.66 27.35
C ASN A 257 2.05 -22.40 28.06
N GLY A 258 1.03 -23.17 27.70
CA GLY A 258 -0.33 -22.89 28.15
C GLY A 258 -1.34 -23.94 27.69
N VAL A 259 -2.61 -23.60 27.84
CA VAL A 259 -3.71 -24.46 27.41
C VAL A 259 -4.13 -24.04 26.01
N TYR A 260 -4.09 -24.99 25.07
CA TYR A 260 -4.70 -24.86 23.77
C TYR A 260 -6.17 -25.28 23.81
N TYR A 261 -7.02 -24.52 23.15
CA TYR A 261 -8.44 -24.81 22.99
C TYR A 261 -8.70 -25.04 21.50
N ASN A 262 -9.02 -26.29 21.13
CA ASN A 262 -9.26 -26.63 19.73
C ASN A 262 -10.67 -26.18 19.28
N TYR A 263 -11.00 -26.34 17.99
CA TYR A 263 -12.30 -25.92 17.45
C TYR A 263 -13.52 -26.62 18.09
N LYS A 264 -13.30 -27.76 18.78
CA LYS A 264 -14.32 -28.49 19.55
C LYS A 264 -14.41 -28.03 21.01
N ASN A 265 -13.62 -27.02 21.40
CA ASN A 265 -13.44 -26.54 22.77
C ASN A 265 -12.79 -27.58 23.72
N GLU A 266 -12.09 -28.57 23.19
CA GLU A 266 -11.29 -29.50 23.98
C GLU A 266 -9.95 -28.86 24.34
N LYS A 267 -9.44 -29.21 25.52
CA LYS A 267 -8.24 -28.58 26.10
C LYS A 267 -7.04 -29.50 25.97
N THR A 268 -5.94 -28.97 25.45
CA THR A 268 -4.64 -29.66 25.41
C THR A 268 -3.58 -28.78 26.07
N SER A 269 -2.88 -29.31 27.07
CA SER A 269 -1.75 -28.59 27.68
C SER A 269 -0.52 -28.71 26.79
N LEU A 270 0.06 -27.58 26.43
CA LEU A 270 1.26 -27.50 25.60
C LEU A 270 2.37 -26.84 26.42
N HIS A 271 3.57 -27.41 26.33
CA HIS A 271 4.71 -26.98 27.11
C HIS A 271 5.90 -26.71 26.19
N ASN A 272 6.35 -25.46 26.14
CA ASN A 272 7.52 -25.01 25.39
C ASN A 272 7.52 -25.48 23.93
N VAL A 273 6.37 -25.36 23.26
CA VAL A 273 6.25 -25.59 21.82
C VAL A 273 6.18 -24.25 21.10
N ASP A 274 6.67 -24.18 19.87
CA ASP A 274 6.52 -22.96 19.07
C ASP A 274 5.17 -22.95 18.36
N ARG A 275 4.49 -21.80 18.37
CA ARG A 275 3.22 -21.61 17.66
C ARG A 275 3.12 -20.24 16.98
N PRO A 276 2.39 -20.17 15.85
CA PRO A 276 2.22 -18.93 15.13
C PRO A 276 1.23 -17.99 15.83
N TYR A 277 1.49 -16.69 15.69
CA TYR A 277 0.56 -15.62 15.99
C TYR A 277 0.72 -14.52 14.94
N TYR A 278 -0.20 -13.57 14.92
CA TYR A 278 -0.29 -12.59 13.84
C TYR A 278 -0.41 -11.18 14.36
N VAL A 279 0.27 -10.26 13.67
CA VAL A 279 0.12 -8.82 13.85
C VAL A 279 -0.54 -8.27 12.59
N TRP A 280 -1.66 -7.58 12.78
CA TRP A 280 -2.44 -6.93 11.74
C TRP A 280 -2.26 -5.43 11.88
N ILE A 281 -1.83 -4.74 10.83
CA ILE A 281 -1.68 -3.28 10.80
C ILE A 281 -2.64 -2.73 9.77
N MET A 282 -3.55 -1.87 10.21
CA MET A 282 -4.65 -1.34 9.41
C MET A 282 -4.68 0.18 9.51
N GLY A 283 -4.77 0.87 8.39
CA GLY A 283 -4.82 2.34 8.39
C GLY A 283 -4.68 2.93 6.99
N ASP A 284 -4.65 4.26 6.89
CA ASP A 284 -4.37 4.94 5.63
C ASP A 284 -3.06 4.41 5.00
N ASP A 285 -3.08 4.19 3.68
CA ASP A 285 -1.97 3.59 2.95
C ASP A 285 -0.64 4.30 3.20
N MET A 286 -0.62 5.64 3.24
CA MET A 286 0.62 6.39 3.45
C MET A 286 1.14 6.22 4.87
N LEU A 287 0.24 6.12 5.86
CA LEU A 287 0.59 5.98 7.28
C LEU A 287 1.08 4.57 7.59
N VAL A 288 0.43 3.55 7.02
CA VAL A 288 0.88 2.16 7.13
C VAL A 288 2.26 2.02 6.47
N GLN A 289 2.47 2.59 5.29
CA GLN A 289 3.76 2.54 4.61
C GLN A 289 4.86 3.29 5.38
N ASP A 290 4.56 4.48 5.92
CA ASP A 290 5.48 5.22 6.78
C ASP A 290 5.91 4.38 8.00
N LEU A 291 4.94 3.76 8.69
CA LEU A 291 5.21 2.88 9.82
C LEU A 291 6.14 1.72 9.45
N LEU A 292 5.81 1.00 8.38
CA LEU A 292 6.56 -0.18 7.93
C LEU A 292 7.99 0.16 7.52
N SER A 293 8.18 1.34 6.90
CA SER A 293 9.51 1.80 6.51
C SER A 293 10.43 2.11 7.70
N LYS A 294 9.86 2.43 8.88
CA LYS A 294 10.59 2.81 10.09
C LYS A 294 10.80 1.62 11.04
N LEU A 295 9.79 0.78 11.24
CA LEU A 295 9.84 -0.32 12.23
C LEU A 295 10.60 -1.56 11.76
N LYS A 296 10.84 -1.75 10.45
CA LYS A 296 11.48 -2.94 9.86
C LYS A 296 10.97 -4.24 10.48
N LEU A 297 9.69 -4.54 10.24
CA LEU A 297 9.02 -5.67 10.89
C LEU A 297 9.69 -7.02 10.58
N GLU A 298 10.44 -7.13 9.49
CA GLU A 298 11.24 -8.29 9.14
C GLU A 298 12.39 -8.61 10.12
N ASP A 299 12.82 -7.62 10.92
CA ASP A 299 13.85 -7.78 11.96
C ASP A 299 13.25 -8.24 13.31
N LEU A 300 11.92 -8.34 13.40
CA LEU A 300 11.24 -8.76 14.63
C LEU A 300 11.53 -10.24 14.96
N PRO A 301 11.76 -10.57 16.25
CA PRO A 301 11.95 -11.95 16.68
C PRO A 301 10.79 -12.85 16.25
N GLY A 302 11.12 -13.97 15.60
CA GLY A 302 10.13 -14.93 15.14
C GLY A 302 9.36 -14.54 13.87
N TYR A 303 9.70 -13.43 13.19
CA TYR A 303 9.12 -13.10 11.89
C TYR A 303 9.29 -14.26 10.89
N GLN A 304 8.22 -14.59 10.17
CA GLN A 304 8.24 -15.61 9.11
C GLN A 304 7.84 -15.02 7.76
N HIS A 305 6.64 -14.45 7.69
CA HIS A 305 6.03 -14.00 6.45
C HIS A 305 5.17 -12.75 6.65
N SER A 306 4.87 -12.08 5.55
CA SER A 306 3.93 -10.98 5.50
C SER A 306 3.01 -11.07 4.29
N PHE A 307 1.86 -10.42 4.36
CA PHE A 307 0.92 -10.24 3.25
C PHE A 307 0.25 -8.87 3.37
N PHE A 308 0.07 -8.18 2.26
CA PHE A 308 -0.41 -6.80 2.25
C PHE A 308 -1.54 -6.62 1.24
N LEU A 309 -2.55 -5.87 1.65
CA LEU A 309 -3.77 -5.58 0.90
C LEU A 309 -3.98 -4.07 0.91
N GLU A 310 -4.30 -3.49 -0.25
CA GLU A 310 -4.48 -2.03 -0.40
C GLU A 310 -5.84 -1.72 -1.02
N GLY A 311 -6.45 -0.63 -0.53
CA GLY A 311 -7.84 -0.25 -0.82
C GLY A 311 -8.07 0.41 -2.18
N ASN A 312 -7.02 0.93 -2.84
CA ASN A 312 -6.98 1.25 -4.27
C ASN A 312 -5.63 1.88 -4.64
N LYS A 313 -4.85 1.28 -5.54
CA LYS A 313 -3.73 1.97 -6.20
C LYS A 313 -3.60 1.55 -7.65
N ASP A 314 -3.89 2.50 -8.54
CA ASP A 314 -3.42 2.48 -9.92
C ASP A 314 -2.11 3.29 -9.97
N VAL A 315 -1.05 2.74 -9.37
CA VAL A 315 0.26 3.40 -9.32
C VAL A 315 1.18 2.71 -10.31
N ASN A 316 1.50 3.40 -11.40
CA ASN A 316 2.58 2.99 -12.28
C ASN A 316 3.91 3.42 -11.63
N PRO A 317 4.78 2.49 -11.18
CA PRO A 317 6.05 2.86 -10.60
C PRO A 317 6.93 3.55 -11.64
N ASN A 318 7.77 4.47 -11.18
CA ASN A 318 8.77 5.05 -12.06
C ASN A 318 9.75 3.93 -12.49
N THR A 319 10.14 3.94 -13.76
CA THR A 319 11.08 2.95 -14.30
C THR A 319 12.17 3.60 -15.12
N GLN A 320 13.33 2.94 -15.16
CA GLN A 320 14.47 3.36 -15.96
C GLN A 320 15.05 2.15 -16.70
N TYR A 321 15.02 2.19 -18.04
CA TYR A 321 15.72 1.24 -18.89
C TYR A 321 17.24 1.24 -18.63
N LEU A 322 17.81 0.06 -18.45
CA LEU A 322 19.24 -0.20 -18.27
C LEU A 322 19.73 -1.24 -19.28
N SER A 323 20.95 -1.02 -19.78
CA SER A 323 21.70 -2.01 -20.58
C SER A 323 22.34 -3.12 -19.74
N THR A 324 22.09 -3.12 -18.44
CA THR A 324 22.53 -4.15 -17.50
C THR A 324 21.84 -5.48 -17.82
N ASN A 325 22.59 -6.58 -17.73
CA ASN A 325 22.15 -7.93 -18.13
C ASN A 325 21.62 -8.02 -19.58
N SER A 326 22.04 -7.12 -20.48
CA SER A 326 21.47 -7.03 -21.81
C SER A 326 21.92 -8.16 -22.75
N LYS A 327 20.99 -8.72 -23.52
CA LYS A 327 21.24 -9.51 -24.74
C LYS A 327 20.51 -8.85 -25.89
N GLY A 328 21.18 -8.67 -27.03
CA GLY A 328 20.66 -7.82 -28.09
C GLY A 328 20.84 -6.32 -27.79
N GLN A 329 20.13 -5.46 -28.53
CA GLN A 329 20.25 -4.00 -28.43
C GLN A 329 18.90 -3.33 -28.64
N ALA A 330 18.71 -2.15 -28.04
CA ALA A 330 17.56 -1.29 -28.29
C ALA A 330 17.98 0.18 -28.25
N HIS A 331 17.26 1.01 -29.00
CA HIS A 331 17.35 2.46 -28.94
C HIS A 331 16.39 2.99 -27.87
N TYR A 332 16.96 3.55 -26.80
CA TYR A 332 16.25 4.22 -25.72
C TYR A 332 16.46 5.73 -25.80
N ARG A 333 15.44 6.52 -25.48
CA ARG A 333 15.54 7.99 -25.35
C ARG A 333 14.91 8.44 -24.04
N ALA A 334 15.59 9.31 -23.31
CA ALA A 334 15.13 9.80 -22.00
C ALA A 334 13.80 10.59 -22.09
N ASN A 335 13.51 11.24 -23.22
CA ASN A 335 12.25 11.94 -23.47
C ASN A 335 11.09 11.02 -23.91
N GLU A 336 11.36 9.72 -24.12
CA GLU A 336 10.37 8.68 -24.43
C GLU A 336 10.61 7.47 -23.50
N PRO A 337 10.50 7.65 -22.17
CA PRO A 337 11.06 6.72 -21.19
C PRO A 337 10.40 5.33 -21.17
N THR A 338 9.20 5.20 -21.74
CA THR A 338 8.43 3.95 -21.87
C THR A 338 8.46 3.38 -23.29
N SER A 339 9.41 3.78 -24.13
CA SER A 339 9.53 3.29 -25.50
C SER A 339 10.93 2.73 -25.80
N LEU A 340 10.97 1.49 -26.28
CA LEU A 340 12.18 0.84 -26.77
C LEU A 340 12.03 0.59 -28.27
N LYS A 341 12.89 1.22 -29.07
CA LYS A 341 12.81 1.21 -30.54
C LYS A 341 14.01 0.50 -31.15
N LYS A 342 13.92 0.10 -32.42
CA LYS A 342 15.02 -0.51 -33.18
C LYS A 342 15.63 -1.73 -32.46
N ILE A 343 14.75 -2.59 -31.90
CA ILE A 343 15.17 -3.74 -31.12
C ILE A 343 15.85 -4.79 -32.01
N LYS A 344 17.10 -5.09 -31.70
CA LYS A 344 17.89 -6.16 -32.32
C LYS A 344 18.05 -7.32 -31.36
N PHE A 345 17.68 -8.50 -31.81
CA PHE A 345 17.79 -9.74 -31.05
C PHE A 345 19.19 -10.35 -31.19
N LEU A 346 19.68 -10.97 -30.12
CA LEU A 346 20.84 -11.85 -30.13
C LEU A 346 20.33 -13.27 -29.85
N ASP A 347 20.60 -14.21 -30.76
CA ASP A 347 20.13 -15.60 -30.67
C ASP A 347 18.61 -15.72 -30.42
N GLY A 348 17.83 -14.88 -31.11
CA GLY A 348 16.37 -14.84 -30.98
C GLY A 348 15.86 -14.20 -29.67
N ILE A 349 16.75 -13.65 -28.85
CA ILE A 349 16.42 -13.09 -27.53
C ILE A 349 16.78 -11.60 -27.47
N PHE A 350 15.87 -10.81 -26.90
CA PHE A 350 16.17 -9.47 -26.40
C PHE A 350 16.00 -9.49 -24.87
N GLN A 351 17.07 -9.19 -24.15
CA GLN A 351 17.08 -9.13 -22.69
C GLN A 351 17.60 -7.77 -22.24
N PHE A 352 17.02 -7.22 -21.18
CA PHE A 352 17.43 -5.95 -20.60
C PHE A 352 16.98 -5.88 -19.14
N SER A 353 17.40 -4.84 -18.42
CA SER A 353 16.94 -4.59 -17.06
C SER A 353 16.18 -3.27 -16.95
N LEU A 354 15.22 -3.22 -16.04
CA LEU A 354 14.58 -2.01 -15.57
C LEU A 354 15.00 -1.77 -14.11
N ALA A 355 15.43 -0.56 -13.81
CA ALA A 355 15.37 -0.07 -12.43
C ALA A 355 13.94 0.41 -12.15
N VAL A 356 13.34 -0.02 -11.04
CA VAL A 356 11.94 0.22 -10.68
C VAL A 356 11.88 0.84 -9.28
N ASP A 357 11.13 1.94 -9.14
CA ASP A 357 10.88 2.60 -7.87
C ASP A 357 9.70 1.91 -7.17
N LEU A 358 10.04 0.95 -6.31
CA LEU A 358 9.08 0.23 -5.46
C LEU A 358 9.25 0.60 -3.98
N ASN A 359 9.78 1.80 -3.68
CA ASN A 359 9.95 2.26 -2.29
C ASN A 359 8.64 2.29 -1.52
N ASN A 360 7.55 2.62 -2.19
CA ASN A 360 6.23 2.75 -1.57
C ASN A 360 5.51 1.41 -1.44
N PHE A 361 6.11 0.28 -1.81
CA PHE A 361 5.49 -1.02 -1.60
C PHE A 361 5.80 -1.55 -0.20
N PRO A 362 4.80 -1.87 0.62
CA PRO A 362 5.03 -2.28 2.00
C PRO A 362 5.69 -3.66 2.10
N ASP A 363 5.41 -4.56 1.17
CA ASP A 363 6.01 -5.90 1.13
C ASP A 363 7.27 -5.99 0.28
N LYS A 364 8.44 -5.72 0.85
CA LYS A 364 9.68 -5.82 0.06
C LYS A 364 9.99 -7.25 -0.38
N LYS A 365 9.65 -8.24 0.43
CA LYS A 365 9.99 -9.65 0.14
C LYS A 365 9.13 -10.22 -0.98
N SER A 366 7.82 -9.97 -1.01
CA SER A 366 6.98 -10.52 -2.08
C SER A 366 7.25 -9.88 -3.44
N LEU A 367 7.78 -8.66 -3.49
CA LEU A 367 8.28 -8.05 -4.74
C LEU A 367 9.48 -8.79 -5.34
N LEU A 368 10.20 -9.61 -4.56
CA LEU A 368 11.33 -10.38 -5.07
C LEU A 368 10.92 -11.73 -5.67
N ASP A 369 9.66 -12.13 -5.52
CA ASP A 369 9.14 -13.38 -6.06
C ASP A 369 8.58 -13.17 -7.47
N ILE A 370 9.24 -13.76 -8.47
CA ILE A 370 8.86 -13.63 -9.88
C ILE A 370 7.48 -14.23 -10.18
N ASP A 371 7.00 -15.18 -9.38
CA ASP A 371 5.70 -15.83 -9.58
C ASP A 371 4.53 -14.87 -9.31
N ASN A 372 4.78 -13.74 -8.63
CA ASN A 372 3.78 -12.71 -8.38
C ASN A 372 3.58 -11.74 -9.56
N TYR A 373 4.37 -11.88 -10.64
CA TYR A 373 4.33 -11.00 -11.81
C TYR A 373 3.64 -11.65 -13.02
N PHE A 374 2.70 -10.92 -13.60
CA PHE A 374 2.00 -11.30 -14.83
C PHE A 374 2.48 -10.41 -15.98
N ILE A 375 2.98 -11.03 -17.05
CA ILE A 375 3.66 -10.33 -18.14
C ILE A 375 3.07 -10.70 -19.50
N SER A 376 3.14 -9.76 -20.47
CA SER A 376 2.72 -9.99 -21.86
C SER A 376 3.26 -11.32 -22.43
N SER A 377 2.44 -11.99 -23.23
CA SER A 377 2.86 -13.19 -23.98
C SER A 377 4.14 -12.92 -24.78
N GLY A 378 5.07 -13.89 -24.78
CA GLY A 378 6.38 -13.77 -25.41
C GLY A 378 7.43 -12.99 -24.61
N ALA A 379 7.10 -12.58 -23.37
CA ALA A 379 8.05 -12.04 -22.41
C ALA A 379 8.06 -12.84 -21.11
N SER A 380 9.12 -12.68 -20.32
CA SER A 380 9.28 -13.30 -18.99
C SER A 380 10.12 -12.41 -18.07
N VAL A 381 9.82 -12.43 -16.78
CA VAL A 381 10.70 -11.89 -15.74
C VAL A 381 11.77 -12.95 -15.44
N VAL A 382 13.04 -12.61 -15.69
CA VAL A 382 14.17 -13.52 -15.47
C VAL A 382 14.63 -13.48 -14.02
N ALA A 383 14.65 -12.28 -13.45
CA ALA A 383 15.06 -12.04 -12.07
C ALA A 383 14.52 -10.68 -11.61
N ILE A 384 14.26 -10.58 -10.32
CA ILE A 384 14.06 -9.32 -9.63
C ILE A 384 14.91 -9.33 -8.37
N GLN A 385 15.66 -8.25 -8.14
CA GLN A 385 16.63 -8.13 -7.06
C GLN A 385 16.59 -6.72 -6.49
N GLU A 386 16.96 -6.56 -5.23
CA GLU A 386 17.16 -5.23 -4.66
C GLU A 386 18.37 -4.53 -5.29
N ILE A 387 18.25 -3.22 -5.50
CA ILE A 387 19.37 -2.37 -5.89
C ILE A 387 20.22 -2.11 -4.63
N PRO A 388 21.51 -2.44 -4.66
CA PRO A 388 22.38 -2.26 -3.49
C PRO A 388 22.57 -0.78 -3.18
N LYS A 389 22.79 -0.44 -1.91
CA LYS A 389 23.06 0.94 -1.47
C LYS A 389 24.31 1.54 -2.10
N ASN A 390 25.30 0.70 -2.37
CA ASN A 390 26.56 1.07 -3.00
C ASN A 390 26.67 0.34 -4.35
N ASN A 391 27.40 0.96 -5.28
CA ASN A 391 27.63 0.37 -6.58
C ASN A 391 28.26 -1.03 -6.47
N GLN A 392 27.64 -2.00 -7.14
CA GLN A 392 28.18 -3.33 -7.33
C GLN A 392 28.29 -3.61 -8.83
N PRO A 393 29.46 -3.37 -9.46
CA PRO A 393 29.64 -3.50 -10.91
C PRO A 393 29.32 -4.88 -11.49
N ALA A 394 29.38 -5.93 -10.64
CA ALA A 394 28.98 -7.29 -11.01
C ALA A 394 27.46 -7.41 -11.23
N LEU A 395 26.66 -6.58 -10.56
CA LEU A 395 25.19 -6.57 -10.67
C LEU A 395 24.70 -5.50 -11.64
N ILE A 396 25.26 -4.28 -11.58
CA ILE A 396 24.82 -3.12 -12.36
C ILE A 396 26.03 -2.47 -13.05
N LYS A 397 25.97 -2.31 -14.37
CA LYS A 397 27.05 -1.66 -15.14
C LYS A 397 27.25 -0.23 -14.64
N GLN A 398 28.51 0.23 -14.58
CA GLN A 398 28.85 1.57 -14.06
C GLN A 398 28.04 2.71 -14.68
N ASN A 399 27.86 2.70 -16.00
CA ASN A 399 27.12 3.75 -16.71
C ASN A 399 25.63 3.74 -16.35
N ASP A 400 25.05 2.56 -16.11
CA ASP A 400 23.67 2.41 -15.66
C ASP A 400 23.51 2.81 -14.20
N TRP A 401 24.47 2.45 -13.33
CA TRP A 401 24.51 2.88 -11.93
C TRP A 401 24.45 4.40 -11.80
N ASN A 402 25.28 5.12 -12.58
CA ASN A 402 25.32 6.58 -12.57
C ASN A 402 23.97 7.23 -12.93
N ARG A 403 23.07 6.52 -13.63
CA ARG A 403 21.74 7.00 -14.02
C ARG A 403 20.68 6.76 -12.97
N ILE A 404 20.91 5.88 -11.99
CA ILE A 404 19.89 5.43 -11.03
C ILE A 404 20.22 5.73 -9.58
N LYS A 405 21.50 5.89 -9.23
CA LYS A 405 22.00 6.02 -7.85
C LYS A 405 21.32 7.12 -7.01
N ASP A 406 20.89 8.22 -7.66
CA ASP A 406 20.30 9.38 -6.98
C ASP A 406 18.79 9.51 -7.23
N ASN A 407 18.14 8.49 -7.81
CA ASN A 407 16.76 8.58 -8.33
C ASN A 407 15.74 7.71 -7.58
N GLY A 408 16.11 7.15 -6.43
CA GLY A 408 15.19 6.41 -5.55
C GLY A 408 14.70 5.07 -6.09
N PHE A 409 15.33 4.51 -7.13
CA PHE A 409 15.02 3.17 -7.59
C PHE A 409 15.48 2.13 -6.58
N THR A 410 14.64 1.12 -6.32
CA THR A 410 14.94 0.08 -5.31
C THR A 410 15.09 -1.30 -5.86
N HIS A 411 14.52 -1.60 -7.03
CA HIS A 411 14.52 -2.95 -7.58
C HIS A 411 15.10 -2.95 -8.99
N LEU A 412 15.86 -3.98 -9.29
CA LEU A 412 16.38 -4.29 -10.61
C LEU A 412 15.60 -5.49 -11.17
N MET A 413 14.73 -5.25 -12.13
CA MET A 413 13.95 -6.27 -12.82
C MET A 413 14.59 -6.61 -14.16
N THR A 414 15.08 -7.83 -14.33
CA THR A 414 15.62 -8.32 -15.61
C THR A 414 14.52 -9.01 -16.40
N LEU A 415 14.34 -8.60 -17.65
CA LEU A 415 13.26 -9.02 -18.54
C LEU A 415 13.84 -9.66 -19.79
N LYS A 416 13.17 -10.71 -20.27
CA LYS A 416 13.51 -11.42 -21.52
C LYS A 416 12.31 -11.42 -22.44
N ILE A 417 12.54 -11.09 -23.72
CA ILE A 417 11.56 -11.13 -24.81
C ILE A 417 12.06 -12.10 -25.89
N ASP A 418 11.16 -12.95 -26.35
CA ASP A 418 11.39 -13.88 -27.46
C ASP A 418 11.01 -13.24 -28.81
N GLN A 419 11.88 -13.38 -29.81
CA GLN A 419 11.66 -12.82 -31.14
C GLN A 419 10.42 -13.41 -31.84
N LYS A 420 10.14 -14.70 -31.63
CA LYS A 420 9.06 -15.45 -32.32
C LYS A 420 7.68 -15.03 -31.84
N THR A 421 7.57 -14.65 -30.57
CA THR A 421 6.32 -14.22 -29.91
C THR A 421 6.40 -12.76 -29.46
N PHE A 422 7.15 -11.94 -30.21
CA PHE A 422 7.42 -10.55 -29.85
C PHE A 422 6.15 -9.73 -29.59
N PRO A 423 5.97 -9.17 -28.38
CA PRO A 423 4.86 -8.27 -28.10
C PRO A 423 5.15 -6.84 -28.58
N GLU A 424 4.19 -6.20 -29.25
CA GLU A 424 4.28 -4.76 -29.60
C GLU A 424 4.18 -3.87 -28.35
N GLN A 425 3.48 -4.35 -27.32
CA GLN A 425 3.35 -3.71 -26.03
C GLN A 425 3.71 -4.70 -24.91
N LEU A 426 4.71 -4.33 -24.11
CA LEU A 426 5.09 -5.04 -22.91
C LEU A 426 4.33 -4.47 -21.72
N ASN A 427 3.47 -5.30 -21.14
CA ASN A 427 2.76 -5.01 -19.89
C ASN A 427 3.26 -5.98 -18.84
N ILE A 428 3.66 -5.47 -17.69
CA ILE A 428 4.05 -6.24 -16.51
C ILE A 428 3.16 -5.75 -15.38
N SER A 429 2.38 -6.65 -14.79
CA SER A 429 1.51 -6.34 -13.66
C SER A 429 1.93 -7.14 -12.44
N TYR A 430 1.94 -6.49 -11.30
CA TYR A 430 2.06 -7.15 -10.00
C TYR A 430 0.67 -7.21 -9.38
N ARG A 431 0.21 -8.40 -9.03
CA ARG A 431 -1.17 -8.60 -8.57
C ARG A 431 -1.19 -9.02 -7.11
N SER A 432 -2.19 -8.54 -6.38
CA SER A 432 -2.51 -9.05 -5.06
C SER A 432 -3.02 -10.48 -5.18
N GLN A 433 -2.28 -11.41 -4.61
CA GLN A 433 -2.68 -12.82 -4.50
C GLN A 433 -2.44 -13.30 -3.09
N ILE A 434 -3.35 -14.14 -2.58
CA ILE A 434 -3.14 -14.78 -1.28
C ILE A 434 -1.90 -15.69 -1.40
N PRO A 435 -0.83 -15.43 -0.63
CA PRO A 435 0.41 -16.18 -0.75
C PRO A 435 0.25 -17.59 -0.18
N LYS A 436 1.00 -18.54 -0.74
CA LYS A 436 0.97 -19.97 -0.35
C LYS A 436 1.19 -20.20 1.15
N TRP A 437 1.93 -19.29 1.81
CA TRP A 437 2.18 -19.42 3.24
C TRP A 437 0.88 -19.35 4.06
N VAL A 438 -0.14 -18.60 3.60
CA VAL A 438 -1.43 -18.46 4.30
C VAL A 438 -2.15 -19.80 4.38
N SER A 439 -2.28 -20.50 3.25
CA SER A 439 -2.92 -21.81 3.22
C SER A 439 -2.12 -22.87 3.96
N SER A 440 -0.78 -22.84 3.86
CA SER A 440 0.10 -23.75 4.62
C SER A 440 0.04 -23.54 6.14
N SER A 441 -0.27 -22.31 6.58
CA SER A 441 -0.38 -21.94 8.00
C SER A 441 -1.78 -22.18 8.56
N SER A 442 -2.70 -22.76 7.79
CA SER A 442 -4.08 -22.97 8.22
C SER A 442 -4.38 -24.46 8.36
N THR A 443 -5.20 -24.80 9.35
CA THR A 443 -5.88 -26.10 9.41
C THR A 443 -7.40 -25.93 9.45
N ARG A 444 -8.14 -26.96 9.02
CA ARG A 444 -9.60 -27.08 9.19
C ARG A 444 -9.97 -28.12 10.26
N ASP A 445 -8.97 -28.73 10.87
CA ASP A 445 -9.09 -29.67 11.97
C ASP A 445 -7.85 -29.56 12.85
N ASP A 446 -7.99 -28.95 14.01
CA ASP A 446 -6.95 -28.85 15.04
C ASP A 446 -7.25 -29.77 16.23
N SER A 447 -8.07 -30.81 16.04
CA SER A 447 -8.43 -31.73 17.13
C SER A 447 -7.22 -32.46 17.71
N ASP A 448 -6.22 -32.74 16.89
CA ASP A 448 -4.85 -33.08 17.32
C ASP A 448 -3.89 -31.90 17.06
N VAL A 449 -3.77 -31.02 18.06
CA VAL A 449 -2.89 -29.85 17.99
C VAL A 449 -1.40 -30.21 17.85
N HIS A 450 -0.96 -31.40 18.31
CA HIS A 450 0.45 -31.80 18.17
C HIS A 450 0.85 -32.00 16.70
N SER A 451 -0.09 -32.42 15.85
CA SER A 451 0.11 -32.52 14.41
C SER A 451 0.00 -31.17 13.66
N THR A 452 -0.54 -30.13 14.32
CA THR A 452 -0.87 -28.82 13.72
C THR A 452 -0.22 -27.64 14.44
N LEU A 453 0.87 -27.87 15.19
CA LEU A 453 1.54 -26.82 16.00
C LEU A 453 1.90 -25.55 15.23
N GLN A 454 2.27 -25.70 13.95
CA GLN A 454 2.67 -24.58 13.06
C GLN A 454 1.50 -23.98 12.27
N GLN A 455 0.27 -24.39 12.57
CA GLN A 455 -0.94 -23.99 11.88
C GLN A 455 -1.95 -23.39 12.86
N THR A 456 -2.88 -22.62 12.28
CA THR A 456 -3.95 -21.93 12.99
C THR A 456 -5.29 -22.35 12.41
N PHE A 457 -6.24 -22.72 13.27
CA PHE A 457 -7.55 -23.15 12.82
C PHE A 457 -8.31 -22.02 12.13
N GLY A 458 -8.69 -22.24 10.87
CA GLY A 458 -9.48 -21.29 10.09
C GLY A 458 -8.74 -20.06 9.56
N PHE A 459 -7.42 -19.96 9.74
CA PHE A 459 -6.64 -18.79 9.32
C PHE A 459 -6.76 -18.46 7.82
N ASN A 460 -6.78 -19.48 6.95
CA ASN A 460 -6.97 -19.28 5.52
C ASN A 460 -8.34 -18.64 5.22
N ASN A 461 -9.39 -19.04 5.94
CA ASN A 461 -10.73 -18.47 5.79
C ASN A 461 -10.78 -17.03 6.29
N LEU A 462 -10.08 -16.71 7.39
CA LEU A 462 -9.92 -15.33 7.87
C LEU A 462 -9.29 -14.43 6.82
N VAL A 463 -8.10 -14.79 6.32
CA VAL A 463 -7.39 -13.99 5.30
C VAL A 463 -8.17 -13.92 3.99
N HIS A 464 -8.83 -15.02 3.58
CA HIS A 464 -9.66 -15.04 2.38
C HIS A 464 -10.85 -14.07 2.47
N GLY A 465 -11.52 -13.99 3.63
CA GLY A 465 -12.60 -13.03 3.86
C GLY A 465 -12.16 -11.59 3.68
N VAL A 466 -10.98 -11.24 4.21
CA VAL A 466 -10.37 -9.91 4.03
C VAL A 466 -9.99 -9.66 2.58
N TYR A 467 -9.29 -10.60 1.94
CA TYR A 467 -8.88 -10.51 0.53
C TYR A 467 -10.08 -10.29 -0.40
N GLU A 468 -11.18 -11.03 -0.21
CA GLU A 468 -12.40 -10.89 -1.02
C GLU A 468 -13.10 -9.54 -0.78
N ALA A 469 -13.02 -8.98 0.43
CA ALA A 469 -13.53 -7.62 0.68
C ALA A 469 -12.77 -6.57 -0.13
N TYR A 470 -11.43 -6.63 -0.12
CA TYR A 470 -10.57 -5.76 -0.93
C TYR A 470 -10.80 -5.94 -2.43
N LYS A 471 -10.86 -7.18 -2.90
CA LYS A 471 -11.10 -7.49 -4.31
C LYS A 471 -12.43 -6.92 -4.80
N ILE A 472 -13.52 -7.06 -4.03
CA ILE A 472 -14.82 -6.48 -4.39
C ILE A 472 -14.74 -4.96 -4.41
N HIS A 473 -14.15 -4.35 -3.37
CA HIS A 473 -13.96 -2.90 -3.29
C HIS A 473 -13.16 -2.34 -4.47
N ASN A 474 -12.15 -3.07 -4.93
CA ASN A 474 -11.33 -2.75 -6.09
C ASN A 474 -11.98 -3.14 -7.44
N ASN A 475 -13.28 -3.43 -7.48
CA ASN A 475 -14.01 -3.86 -8.69
C ASN A 475 -13.40 -5.09 -9.39
N ASN A 476 -12.89 -6.04 -8.61
CA ASN A 476 -12.11 -7.21 -9.05
C ASN A 476 -10.80 -6.86 -9.79
N ASN A 477 -10.31 -5.63 -9.65
CA ASN A 477 -8.95 -5.31 -10.06
C ASN A 477 -7.98 -5.74 -8.96
N ASP A 478 -7.21 -6.79 -9.25
CA ASP A 478 -6.16 -7.31 -8.37
C ASP A 478 -4.79 -6.70 -8.68
N VAL A 479 -4.68 -5.84 -9.70
CA VAL A 479 -3.42 -5.19 -10.07
C VAL A 479 -3.06 -4.12 -9.03
N LEU A 480 -1.93 -4.32 -8.35
CA LEU A 480 -1.36 -3.35 -7.40
C LEU A 480 -0.47 -2.33 -8.11
N PHE A 481 0.21 -2.75 -9.18
CA PHE A 481 0.86 -1.83 -10.11
C PHE A 481 1.07 -2.46 -11.48
N GLU A 482 1.26 -1.59 -12.47
CA GLU A 482 1.57 -1.96 -13.83
C GLU A 482 2.76 -1.18 -14.39
N ILE A 483 3.58 -1.84 -15.20
CA ILE A 483 4.68 -1.24 -15.97
C ILE A 483 4.39 -1.51 -17.44
N LYS A 484 4.32 -0.43 -18.24
CA LYS A 484 4.03 -0.49 -19.68
C LYS A 484 5.17 0.06 -20.51
N TYR A 485 5.58 -0.69 -21.53
CA TYR A 485 6.56 -0.26 -22.53
C TYR A 485 6.07 -0.55 -23.94
N ASN A 486 6.19 0.43 -24.83
CA ASN A 486 6.01 0.25 -26.27
C ASN A 486 7.29 -0.30 -26.88
N LEU A 487 7.18 -1.36 -27.68
CA LEU A 487 8.32 -2.05 -28.28
C LEU A 487 8.24 -1.98 -29.81
N THR A 488 9.33 -1.60 -30.46
CA THR A 488 9.43 -1.54 -31.92
C THR A 488 10.74 -2.16 -32.40
N LYS A 489 10.64 -3.03 -33.40
CA LYS A 489 11.80 -3.67 -34.05
C LYS A 489 12.65 -2.67 -34.85
#